data_AF-A0A7V7WGL4-F1
#
_entry.id   AF-A0A7V7WGL4-F1
#
_cell.length_a   1.000
_cell.length_b   1.000
_cell.length_c   1.000
_cell.angle_alpha   90.00
_cell.angle_beta   90.00
_cell.angle_gamma   90.00
#
_symmetry.space_group_name_H-M   'P 1'
#
loop_
_entity.id
_entity.type
_entity.pdbx_description
1 polymer ?
#
loop_
_entity_poly.entity_id
_entity_poly.type
_entity_poly.pdbx_seq_one_letter_code
_entity_poly.pdbx_strand_id
1 'polypeptide(L)'
;VLELAYGLGLSWAAPVLVLVAINLAIALPSAPGNLGAFEIATVLAYTGLGLDKATALGIAVYFHFLQILPVTALGLFFYFRWGLRAKDWRAVPEAA
;
A
#
# COMPACT_ATOMS: atom_id res chain seq x y z
N VAL A 1 12.62 3.50 8.47
CA VAL A 1 12.29 2.43 9.45
C VAL A 1 12.44 1.05 8.83
N LEU A 2 11.82 0.74 7.68
CA LEU A 2 12.06 -0.53 6.96
C LEU A 2 13.49 -0.68 6.42
N GLU A 3 14.07 0.36 5.82
CA GLU A 3 15.46 0.31 5.33
C GLU A 3 16.48 0.12 6.46
N LEU A 4 16.22 0.71 7.64
CA LEU A 4 16.99 0.46 8.87
C LEU A 4 16.84 -0.99 9.35
N ALA A 5 15.63 -1.57 9.23
CA ALA A 5 15.33 -2.96 9.58
C ALA A 5 15.97 -3.98 8.61
N TYR A 6 16.19 -3.60 7.35
CA TYR A 6 16.91 -4.39 6.35
C TYR A 6 18.43 -4.13 6.34
N GLY A 7 18.94 -3.24 7.21
CA GLY A 7 20.38 -2.91 7.28
C GLY A 7 20.91 -2.16 6.05
N LEU A 8 20.01 -1.58 5.25
CA LEU A 8 20.36 -0.85 4.05
C LEU A 8 20.74 0.56 4.49
N GLY A 9 22.03 0.92 4.38
CA GLY A 9 22.55 2.26 4.70
C GLY A 9 22.07 3.36 3.76
N LEU A 10 20.84 3.27 3.26
CA LEU A 10 20.21 4.22 2.38
C LEU A 10 19.83 5.49 3.13
N SER A 11 19.99 6.62 2.44
CA SER A 11 19.52 7.90 2.96
C SER A 11 17.99 7.95 3.01
N TRP A 12 17.45 8.84 3.85
CA TRP A 12 16.01 9.11 3.93
C TRP A 12 15.35 9.52 2.60
N ALA A 13 16.13 9.85 1.56
CA ALA A 13 15.61 10.14 0.23
C ALA A 13 15.10 8.89 -0.52
N ALA A 14 15.66 7.71 -0.24
CA ALA A 14 15.26 6.45 -0.86
C ALA A 14 13.78 6.09 -0.61
N PRO A 15 13.25 6.09 0.63
CA PRO A 15 11.87 5.73 0.89
C PRO A 15 10.90 6.82 0.41
N VAL A 16 11.35 8.08 0.34
CA VAL A 16 10.57 9.18 -0.27
C VAL A 16 10.42 8.95 -1.77
N LEU A 17 11.50 8.61 -2.48
CA LEU A 17 11.46 8.30 -3.90
C LEU A 17 10.57 7.09 -4.21
N VAL A 18 10.67 6.04 -3.39
CA VAL A 18 9.80 4.86 -3.49
C VAL A 18 8.34 5.25 -3.28
N LEU A 19 8.03 6.08 -2.29
CA LEU A 19 6.67 6.55 -2.04
C LEU A 19 6.11 7.35 -3.23
N VAL A 20 6.93 8.22 -3.84
CA VAL A 20 6.54 8.94 -5.06
C VAL A 20 6.25 7.95 -6.21
N ALA A 21 7.12 6.97 -6.44
CA ALA A 21 6.94 5.96 -7.48
C ALA A 21 5.65 5.15 -7.28
N ILE A 22 5.39 4.71 -6.04
CA ILE A 22 4.15 4.00 -5.67
C ILE A 22 2.94 4.88 -5.97
N ASN A 23 2.93 6.13 -5.49
CA ASN A 23 1.78 7.03 -5.65
C ASN A 23 1.48 7.35 -7.12
N LEU A 24 2.51 7.48 -7.97
CA LEU A 24 2.33 7.63 -9.40
C LEU A 24 1.70 6.39 -10.04
N ALA A 25 2.12 5.19 -9.62
CA ALA A 25 1.58 3.95 -10.15
C ALA A 25 0.12 3.71 -9.74
N ILE A 26 -0.23 3.97 -8.48
CA ILE A 26 -1.59 3.75 -7.95
C ILE A 26 -2.56 4.89 -8.29
N ALA A 27 -2.07 6.03 -8.81
CA ALA A 27 -2.92 7.09 -9.32
C ALA A 27 -3.80 6.60 -10.48
N LEU A 28 -3.35 5.59 -11.21
CA LEU A 28 -4.15 4.88 -12.20
C LEU A 28 -4.85 3.70 -11.51
N PRO A 29 -6.19 3.75 -11.32
CA PRO A 29 -6.92 2.63 -10.76
C PRO A 29 -6.82 1.45 -11.72
N SER A 30 -6.06 0.43 -11.34
CA SER A 30 -5.66 -0.68 -12.22
C SER A 30 -6.12 -2.05 -11.71
N ALA A 31 -6.30 -2.20 -10.39
CA ALA A 31 -6.78 -3.43 -9.76
C ALA A 31 -7.42 -3.16 -8.40
N PRO A 32 -8.30 -4.05 -7.89
CA PRO A 32 -8.80 -3.97 -6.52
C PRO A 32 -7.66 -3.89 -5.51
N GLY A 33 -7.67 -2.86 -4.68
CA GLY A 33 -6.63 -2.63 -3.68
C GLY A 33 -5.23 -2.37 -4.26
N ASN A 34 -5.10 -2.03 -5.55
CA ASN A 34 -3.81 -1.79 -6.23
C ASN A 34 -2.83 -2.97 -6.17
N LEU A 35 -3.36 -4.20 -6.05
CA LEU A 35 -2.56 -5.42 -6.04
C LEU A 35 -1.82 -5.56 -7.39
N GLY A 36 -0.51 -5.72 -7.33
CA GLY A 36 0.39 -5.76 -8.48
C GLY A 36 0.99 -4.39 -8.81
N ALA A 37 0.18 -3.34 -8.95
CA ALA A 37 0.70 -2.00 -9.27
C ALA A 37 1.60 -1.44 -8.17
N PHE A 38 1.19 -1.62 -6.91
CA PHE A 38 1.99 -1.25 -5.74
C PHE A 38 3.32 -2.01 -5.70
N GLU A 39 3.27 -3.33 -5.88
CA GLU A 39 4.43 -4.20 -5.83
C GLU A 39 5.42 -3.89 -6.94
N ILE A 40 4.94 -3.72 -8.17
CA ILE A 40 5.78 -3.40 -9.33
C ILE A 40 6.49 -2.07 -9.11
N ALA A 41 5.77 -1.02 -8.70
CA ALA A 41 6.36 0.29 -8.47
C ALA A 41 7.42 0.27 -7.37
N THR A 42 7.12 -0.41 -6.26
CA THR A 42 8.05 -0.58 -5.14
C THR A 42 9.31 -1.35 -5.54
N VAL A 43 9.13 -2.48 -6.25
CA VAL A 43 10.25 -3.30 -6.73
C VAL A 43 11.11 -2.51 -7.70
N LEU A 44 10.52 -1.82 -8.68
CA LEU A 44 11.28 -1.02 -9.66
C LEU A 44 12.07 0.11 -8.97
N ALA A 45 11.46 0.83 -8.04
CA ALA A 45 12.15 1.90 -7.32
C ALA A 45 13.33 1.36 -6.49
N TYR A 46 13.11 0.32 -5.68
CA TYR A 46 14.17 -0.23 -4.83
C TYR A 46 15.28 -0.93 -5.62
N THR A 47 14.94 -1.68 -6.67
CA THR A 47 15.96 -2.28 -7.55
C THR A 47 16.76 -1.22 -8.30
N GLY A 48 16.14 -0.10 -8.69
CA GLY A 48 16.85 1.07 -9.23
C GLY A 48 17.80 1.74 -8.23
N LEU A 49 17.58 1.54 -6.92
CA LEU A 49 18.46 1.98 -5.84
C LEU A 49 19.49 0.91 -5.42
N GLY A 50 19.56 -0.21 -6.14
CA GLY A 50 20.58 -1.25 -5.96
C GLY A 50 20.19 -2.41 -5.04
N LEU A 51 18.93 -2.49 -4.59
CA LEU A 51 18.45 -3.68 -3.88
C LEU A 51 18.28 -4.86 -4.85
N ASP A 52 18.53 -6.07 -4.37
CA ASP A 52 18.13 -7.25 -5.11
C ASP A 52 16.59 -7.36 -5.19
N LYS A 53 16.12 -8.00 -6.27
CA LYS A 53 14.69 -8.10 -6.57
C LYS A 53 13.91 -8.86 -5.49
N ALA A 54 14.52 -9.88 -4.86
CA ALA A 54 13.82 -10.68 -3.86
C ALA A 54 13.59 -9.87 -2.57
N THR A 55 14.61 -9.15 -2.11
CA THR A 55 14.48 -8.21 -0.99
C THR A 55 13.48 -7.10 -1.29
N ALA A 56 13.55 -6.48 -2.47
CA ALA A 56 12.64 -5.43 -2.88
C ALA A 56 11.17 -5.92 -2.91
N LEU A 57 10.94 -7.14 -3.40
CA LEU A 57 9.60 -7.75 -3.40
C LEU A 57 9.12 -8.07 -1.98
N GLY A 58 10.01 -8.57 -1.10
CA GLY A 58 9.69 -8.80 0.31
C GLY A 58 9.24 -7.52 1.01
N ILE A 59 9.96 -6.42 0.79
CA ILE A 59 9.58 -5.09 1.29
C ILE A 59 8.22 -4.67 0.73
N ALA A 60 8.02 -4.83 -0.59
CA ALA A 60 6.79 -4.42 -1.26
C ALA A 60 5.56 -5.13 -0.68
N VAL A 61 5.61 -6.46 -0.60
CA VAL A 61 4.50 -7.28 -0.07
C VAL A 61 4.24 -6.93 1.39
N TYR A 62 5.28 -6.91 2.22
CA TYR A 62 5.13 -6.61 3.64
C TYR A 62 4.51 -5.23 3.86
N PHE A 63 5.02 -4.21 3.17
CA PHE A 63 4.53 -2.85 3.31
C PHE A 63 3.09 -2.68 2.78
N HIS A 64 2.74 -3.35 1.67
CA HIS A 64 1.38 -3.30 1.15
C HIS A 64 0.38 -3.94 2.12
N PHE A 65 0.72 -5.09 2.69
CA PHE A 65 -0.09 -5.74 3.72
C PHE A 65 -0.27 -4.87 4.96
N LEU A 66 0.80 -4.21 5.43
CA LEU A 66 0.70 -3.27 6.55
C LEU A 66 -0.19 -2.06 6.25
N GLN A 67 -0.29 -1.64 4.98
CA GLN A 67 -1.12 -0.51 4.59
C GLN A 67 -2.61 -0.89 4.51
N ILE A 68 -2.92 -2.07 3.97
CA ILE A 68 -4.31 -2.50 3.77
C ILE A 68 -4.92 -3.13 5.03
N LEU A 69 -4.17 -4.00 5.73
CA LEU A 69 -4.72 -4.84 6.79
C LEU A 69 -5.33 -4.04 7.96
N PRO A 70 -4.67 -3.00 8.53
CA PRO A 70 -5.23 -2.26 9.66
C PRO A 70 -6.47 -1.47 9.28
N VAL A 71 -6.46 -0.83 8.11
CA VAL A 71 -7.58 -0.03 7.62
C VAL A 71 -8.78 -0.92 7.31
N THR A 72 -8.55 -2.05 6.64
CA THR A 72 -9.60 -3.05 6.36
C THR A 72 -10.14 -3.65 7.66
N ALA A 73 -9.29 -4.00 8.62
CA ALA A 73 -9.71 -4.56 9.89
C ALA A 73 -10.59 -3.59 10.69
N LEU A 74 -10.20 -2.31 10.76
CA LEU A 74 -11.00 -1.27 11.41
C LEU A 74 -12.33 -1.04 10.69
N GLY A 75 -12.32 -0.96 9.35
CA GLY A 75 -13.53 -0.82 8.55
C GLY A 75 -14.51 -1.97 8.78
N LEU A 76 -14.02 -3.21 8.76
CA LEU A 76 -14.83 -4.40 9.03
C LEU A 76 -15.36 -4.43 10.46
N PHE A 77 -14.52 -4.10 11.45
CA PHE A 77 -14.93 -4.04 12.85
C PHE A 77 -16.12 -3.10 13.04
N PHE A 78 -16.05 -1.89 12.50
CA PHE A 78 -17.13 -0.92 12.60
C PHE A 78 -18.35 -1.29 11.75
N TYR A 79 -18.14 -1.85 10.56
CA TYR A 79 -19.22 -2.36 9.71
C TYR A 79 -20.10 -3.37 10.46
N PHE A 80 -19.48 -4.35 11.12
CA PHE A 80 -20.22 -5.33 11.92
C PHE A 80 -20.77 -4.75 13.22
N ARG A 81 -20.01 -3.88 13.90
CA ARG A 81 -20.41 -3.30 15.20
C ARG A 81 -21.64 -2.39 15.11
N TRP A 82 -21.88 -1.75 13.97
CA TRP A 82 -23.07 -0.93 13.72
C TRP A 82 -24.20 -1.68 13.01
N GLY A 83 -24.04 -2.97 12.72
CA GLY A 83 -25.06 -3.77 12.04
C GLY A 83 -25.34 -3.31 10.61
N LEU A 84 -24.36 -2.64 9.98
CA LEU A 84 -24.47 -2.17 8.61
C LEU A 84 -24.58 -3.37 7.67
N ARG A 85 -25.45 -3.23 6.68
CA ARG A 85 -25.66 -4.20 5.61
C ARG A 85 -25.22 -3.59 4.30
N ALA A 86 -24.79 -4.42 3.36
CA ALA A 86 -24.40 -3.98 2.02
C ALA A 86 -25.49 -3.15 1.30
N LYS A 87 -26.77 -3.33 1.68
CA LYS A 87 -27.89 -2.52 1.14
C LYS A 87 -27.95 -1.09 1.68
N ASP A 88 -27.36 -0.83 2.85
CA ASP A 88 -27.39 0.47 3.54
C ASP A 88 -26.42 1.47 2.89
N TRP A 89 -25.46 0.99 2.08
CA TRP A 89 -24.55 1.79 1.24
C TRP A 89 -25.29 2.77 0.31
N ARG A 90 -26.48 2.40 -0.19
CA ARG A 90 -27.28 3.26 -1.09
C ARG A 90 -28.01 4.40 -0.36
N ALA A 91 -27.99 4.40 0.96
CA ALA A 91 -28.70 5.38 1.79
C ALA A 91 -27.82 6.57 2.21
N VAL A 92 -26.51 6.53 1.94
CA VAL A 92 -25.64 7.70 2.11
C VAL A 92 -25.96 8.65 0.97
N PRO A 93 -26.52 9.85 1.23
CA PRO A 93 -26.73 10.84 0.17
C PRO A 93 -25.38 11.11 -0.46
N GLU A 94 -25.28 10.92 -1.77
CA GLU A 94 -24.11 11.30 -2.54
C GLU A 94 -23.88 12.78 -2.23
N ALA A 95 -22.82 13.09 -1.49
CA ALA A 95 -22.51 14.46 -1.11
C ALA A 95 -22.22 15.21 -2.42
N ALA A 96 -23.21 16.02 -2.84
CA ALA A 96 -23.19 16.85 -4.04
C ALA A 96 -22.12 17.95 -3.96
#